data_AF-A0A8H7Y3E2-F1
#
_entry.id   AF-A0A8H7Y3E2-F1
#
_cell.length_a   1.000
_cell.length_b   1.000
_cell.length_c   1.000
_cell.angle_alpha   90.00
_cell.angle_beta   90.00
_cell.angle_gamma   90.00
#
_symmetry.space_group_name_H-M   'P 1'
#
loop_
_entity.id
_entity.type
_entity.pdbx_description
1 polymer ?
#
loop_
_entity_poly.entity_id
_entity_poly.type
_entity_poly.pdbx_seq_one_letter_code
_entity_poly.pdbx_strand_id
1 'polypeptide(L)'
;MQRLLQRLPYSSLRLVQTTKTLFRPCPNTLKFSSDNNARFITSPSHPAAGVLVETTTNTKGSTPEGRWKERAKDALHALNSPPHDEYTGRSVPATGKNLSATFRRLDQILIRNNVRQELRMGERHEKKGVKRRRLKSQRWHNWFANEVRQKVQLVNKIRKRGA
;
A
#
# COMPACT_ATOMS: atom_id res chain seq x y z
N MET A 1 16.95 24.17 63.41
CA MET A 1 15.83 23.27 63.13
C MET A 1 15.75 23.03 61.62
N GLN A 2 16.33 21.93 61.14
CA GLN A 2 16.36 21.56 59.72
C GLN A 2 15.25 20.53 59.48
N ARG A 3 14.30 20.83 58.57
CA ARG A 3 13.29 19.85 58.12
C ARG A 3 13.76 19.22 56.81
N LEU A 4 14.05 17.92 56.89
CA LEU A 4 14.40 17.03 55.80
C LEU A 4 13.21 16.91 54.82
N LEU A 5 13.37 17.39 53.60
CA LEU A 5 12.49 17.04 52.48
C LEU A 5 12.91 15.66 51.96
N GLN A 6 12.17 14.62 52.35
CA GLN A 6 12.31 13.29 51.79
C GLN A 6 11.86 13.31 50.32
N ARG A 7 12.83 13.36 49.39
CA ARG A 7 12.61 13.01 47.99
C ARG A 7 12.34 11.51 47.91
N LEU A 8 11.12 11.14 47.51
CA LEU A 8 10.81 9.76 47.12
C LEU A 8 11.70 9.35 45.93
N PRO A 9 12.26 8.13 45.90
CA PRO A 9 13.02 7.68 44.76
C PRO A 9 12.08 7.52 43.55
N TYR A 10 12.40 8.20 42.45
CA TYR A 10 11.83 7.88 41.15
C TYR A 10 12.20 6.43 40.83
N SER A 11 11.21 5.54 40.85
CA SER A 11 11.34 4.16 40.43
C SER A 11 11.70 4.13 38.94
N SER A 12 12.98 3.94 38.66
CA SER A 12 13.50 3.66 37.33
C SER A 12 13.16 2.23 36.94
N LEU A 13 11.89 1.98 36.59
CA LEU A 13 11.52 0.79 35.85
C LEU A 13 11.96 0.97 34.41
N ARG A 14 13.24 0.67 34.17
CA ARG A 14 13.85 0.50 32.87
C ARG A 14 13.25 -0.77 32.27
N LEU A 15 12.09 -0.64 31.61
CA LEU A 15 11.57 -1.74 30.80
C LEU A 15 12.58 -1.96 29.66
N VAL A 16 13.23 -3.12 29.72
CA VAL A 16 14.12 -3.63 28.69
C VAL A 16 13.40 -3.55 27.35
N GLN A 17 13.93 -2.71 26.47
CA GLN A 17 13.56 -2.71 25.06
C GLN A 17 13.97 -4.07 24.51
N THR A 18 13.02 -5.01 24.46
CA THR A 18 13.14 -6.11 23.51
C THR A 18 12.92 -5.50 22.14
N THR A 19 14.03 -5.14 21.48
CA THR A 19 14.03 -4.85 20.05
C THR A 19 13.71 -6.15 19.33
N LYS A 20 12.43 -6.54 19.28
CA LYS A 20 11.94 -7.38 18.20
C LYS A 20 12.02 -6.54 16.95
N THR A 21 13.18 -6.58 16.31
CA THR A 21 13.34 -6.23 14.91
C THR A 21 12.34 -7.09 14.15
N LEU A 22 11.17 -6.51 13.83
CA LEU A 22 10.36 -7.00 12.73
C LEU A 22 11.15 -6.66 11.47
N PHE A 23 12.17 -7.47 11.19
CA PHE A 23 12.62 -7.71 9.83
C PHE A 23 11.35 -8.08 9.07
N ARG A 24 10.78 -7.10 8.37
CA ARG A 24 9.87 -7.39 7.28
C ARG A 24 10.68 -8.25 6.32
N PRO A 25 10.27 -9.48 5.98
CA PRO A 25 10.85 -10.15 4.84
C PRO A 25 10.55 -9.24 3.64
N CYS A 26 11.59 -8.71 3.02
CA CYS A 26 11.46 -8.10 1.70
C CYS A 26 10.82 -9.15 0.79
N PRO A 27 9.64 -8.92 0.20
CA PRO A 27 9.21 -9.79 -0.87
C PRO A 27 10.14 -9.48 -2.04
N ASN A 28 10.76 -10.53 -2.57
CA ASN A 28 11.49 -10.55 -3.82
C ASN A 28 12.96 -10.12 -3.75
N THR A 29 13.77 -10.84 -2.97
CA THR A 29 15.02 -11.31 -3.57
C THR A 29 14.62 -12.30 -4.64
N LEU A 30 14.52 -11.86 -5.89
CA LEU A 30 14.62 -12.77 -7.03
C LEU A 30 15.99 -13.41 -6.91
N LYS A 31 16.06 -14.56 -6.22
CA LYS A 31 17.15 -15.50 -6.41
C LYS A 31 17.01 -15.92 -7.86
N PHE A 32 17.73 -15.22 -8.74
CA PHE A 32 18.05 -15.77 -10.03
C PHE A 32 18.90 -16.99 -9.70
N SER A 33 18.26 -18.16 -9.58
CA SER A 33 18.99 -19.41 -9.66
C SER A 33 19.53 -19.39 -11.07
N SER A 34 20.78 -18.94 -11.24
CA SER A 34 21.56 -19.46 -12.35
C SER A 34 21.79 -20.91 -11.98
N ASP A 35 20.76 -21.73 -12.19
CA ASP A 35 20.96 -23.13 -12.48
C ASP A 35 21.70 -23.08 -13.82
N ASN A 36 23.01 -22.90 -13.69
CA ASN A 36 23.98 -23.08 -14.73
C ASN A 36 23.87 -24.56 -15.12
N ASN A 37 22.85 -24.89 -15.89
CA ASN A 37 22.95 -25.93 -16.89
C ASN A 37 23.87 -25.40 -17.99
N ALA A 38 25.12 -25.10 -17.63
CA ALA A 38 26.25 -25.22 -18.52
C ALA A 38 26.45 -26.72 -18.75
N ARG A 39 25.49 -27.34 -19.44
CA ARG A 39 25.72 -28.60 -20.11
C ARG A 39 26.61 -28.25 -21.27
N PHE A 40 27.91 -28.43 -21.06
CA PHE A 40 28.88 -28.58 -22.14
C PHE A 40 28.41 -29.76 -22.99
N ILE A 41 27.61 -29.47 -24.02
CA ILE A 41 27.30 -30.45 -25.07
C ILE A 41 28.44 -30.34 -26.09
N THR A 42 29.59 -30.89 -25.72
CA THR A 42 30.64 -31.24 -26.67
C THR A 42 30.80 -32.74 -26.63
N SER A 43 29.91 -33.43 -27.34
CA SER A 43 30.12 -34.81 -27.76
C SER A 43 29.73 -34.90 -29.24
N PRO A 44 30.67 -35.16 -30.17
CA PRO A 44 30.46 -34.95 -31.60
C PRO A 44 29.71 -36.09 -32.33
N SER A 45 28.92 -36.91 -31.64
CA SER A 45 28.33 -38.13 -32.23
C SER A 45 26.81 -38.28 -32.09
N HIS A 46 26.07 -37.18 -31.91
CA HIS A 46 24.60 -37.21 -32.00
C HIS A 46 24.13 -36.66 -33.36
N PRO A 47 23.31 -37.40 -34.14
CA PRO A 47 22.79 -36.96 -35.44
C PRO A 47 21.78 -35.79 -35.34
N ALA A 48 21.61 -35.20 -34.17
CA ALA A 48 20.79 -34.01 -33.92
C ALA A 48 21.63 -32.73 -33.76
N ALA A 49 22.95 -32.79 -33.93
CA ALA A 49 23.83 -31.62 -33.86
C ALA A 49 23.63 -30.64 -35.04
N GLY A 50 22.97 -31.07 -36.12
CA GLY A 50 22.65 -30.21 -37.27
C GLY A 50 21.39 -29.33 -37.12
N VAL A 51 20.59 -29.52 -36.06
CA VAL A 51 19.26 -28.89 -35.94
C VAL A 51 19.23 -27.72 -34.93
N LEU A 52 20.39 -27.33 -34.38
CA LEU A 52 20.50 -26.21 -33.43
C LEU A 52 21.03 -24.91 -34.05
N VAL A 53 20.95 -24.74 -35.36
CA VAL A 53 21.44 -23.53 -36.05
C VAL A 53 20.33 -22.70 -36.71
N GLU A 54 19.09 -23.21 -36.82
CA GLU A 54 18.07 -22.55 -37.67
C GLU A 54 16.91 -21.85 -36.94
N THR A 55 16.86 -21.83 -35.60
CA THR A 55 15.83 -21.06 -34.87
C THR A 55 16.29 -19.70 -34.34
N THR A 56 17.58 -19.36 -34.45
CA THR A 56 18.11 -18.07 -33.97
C THR A 56 18.08 -16.94 -35.00
N THR A 57 17.66 -17.19 -36.24
CA THR A 57 17.81 -16.22 -37.36
C THR A 57 16.51 -15.62 -37.89
N ASN A 58 15.35 -15.87 -37.27
CA ASN A 58 14.09 -15.28 -37.73
C ASN A 58 13.39 -14.42 -36.66
N THR A 59 13.98 -13.26 -36.36
CA THR A 59 13.24 -12.05 -35.99
C THR A 59 14.08 -10.86 -36.45
N LYS A 60 14.07 -10.63 -37.77
CA LYS A 60 14.58 -9.39 -38.35
C LYS A 60 13.70 -8.24 -37.82
N GLY A 61 14.23 -7.45 -36.87
CA GLY A 61 13.76 -6.07 -36.66
C GLY A 61 13.21 -5.67 -35.29
N SER A 62 13.05 -6.56 -34.30
CA SER A 62 12.62 -6.11 -32.97
C SER A 62 13.83 -5.72 -32.11
N THR A 63 14.07 -4.42 -31.92
CA THR A 63 14.94 -3.91 -30.85
C THR A 63 14.60 -4.63 -29.53
N PRO A 64 15.57 -4.95 -28.65
CA PRO A 64 15.26 -5.55 -27.34
C PRO A 64 14.13 -4.84 -26.61
N GLU A 65 14.08 -3.50 -26.70
CA GLU A 65 13.01 -2.66 -26.20
C GLU A 65 11.61 -3.01 -26.76
N GLY A 66 11.51 -3.33 -28.05
CA GLY A 66 10.27 -3.77 -28.69
C GLY A 66 9.74 -5.07 -28.09
N ARG A 67 10.63 -6.05 -27.90
CA ARG A 67 10.28 -7.34 -27.26
C ARG A 67 9.80 -7.15 -25.83
N TRP A 68 10.44 -6.25 -25.07
CA TRP A 68 10.00 -5.91 -23.72
C TRP A 68 8.64 -5.20 -23.70
N LYS A 69 8.38 -4.29 -24.65
CA LYS A 69 7.09 -3.60 -24.80
C LYS A 69 5.96 -4.57 -25.13
N GLU A 70 6.19 -5.52 -26.02
CA GLU A 70 5.20 -6.56 -26.37
C GLU A 70 4.87 -7.43 -25.16
N ARG A 71 5.89 -7.97 -24.48
CA ARG A 71 5.67 -8.76 -23.26
C ARG A 71 4.96 -7.96 -22.15
N ALA A 72 5.26 -6.67 -22.02
CA ALA A 72 4.60 -5.82 -21.04
C ALA A 72 3.11 -5.64 -21.37
N LYS A 73 2.74 -5.49 -22.65
CA LYS A 73 1.33 -5.45 -23.09
C LYS A 73 0.62 -6.78 -22.80
N ASP A 74 1.26 -7.90 -23.15
CA ASP A 74 0.69 -9.23 -22.91
C ASP A 74 0.49 -9.48 -21.41
N ALA A 75 1.46 -9.06 -20.58
CA ALA A 75 1.34 -9.11 -19.13
C ALA A 75 0.20 -8.23 -18.61
N LEU A 76 0.01 -7.01 -19.15
CA LEU A 76 -1.11 -6.15 -18.78
C LEU A 76 -2.47 -6.77 -19.14
N HIS A 77 -2.58 -7.41 -20.30
CA HIS A 77 -3.80 -8.09 -20.72
C HIS A 77 -4.09 -9.35 -19.89
N ALA A 78 -3.06 -10.05 -19.43
CA ALA A 78 -3.20 -11.24 -18.58
C ALA A 78 -3.61 -10.92 -17.12
N LEU A 79 -3.43 -9.67 -16.68
CA LEU A 79 -3.82 -9.25 -15.34
C LEU A 79 -5.34 -9.00 -15.27
N ASN A 80 -6.04 -9.74 -14.43
CA ASN A 80 -7.45 -9.50 -14.09
C ASN A 80 -7.69 -8.11 -13.44
N SER A 81 -6.64 -7.44 -12.99
CA SER A 81 -6.66 -6.06 -12.50
C SER A 81 -5.36 -5.37 -12.91
N PRO A 82 -5.43 -4.34 -13.77
CA PRO A 82 -4.23 -3.62 -14.17
C PRO A 82 -3.57 -2.94 -12.96
N PRO A 83 -2.25 -2.66 -13.03
CA PRO A 83 -1.55 -1.92 -11.99
C PRO A 83 -2.26 -0.60 -11.69
N HIS A 84 -2.27 -0.21 -10.41
CA HIS A 84 -2.90 1.04 -9.99
C HIS A 84 -2.14 2.24 -10.57
N ASP A 85 -2.80 2.97 -11.46
CA ASP A 85 -2.43 4.31 -11.91
C ASP A 85 -2.86 5.37 -10.87
N GLU A 86 -2.32 6.59 -10.96
CA GLU A 86 -2.62 7.76 -10.10
C GLU A 86 -4.13 8.06 -10.00
N TYR A 87 -4.87 7.73 -11.07
CA TYR A 87 -6.31 7.95 -11.18
C TYR A 87 -7.17 6.79 -10.67
N THR A 88 -6.59 5.63 -10.32
CA THR A 88 -7.35 4.40 -10.01
C THR A 88 -8.28 4.57 -8.79
N GLY A 89 -7.95 5.49 -7.88
CA GLY A 89 -8.77 5.84 -6.72
C GLY A 89 -9.60 7.13 -6.87
N ARG A 90 -9.62 7.73 -8.06
CA ARG A 90 -10.26 9.04 -8.34
C ARG A 90 -11.07 9.04 -9.64
N SER A 91 -11.20 7.89 -10.30
CA SER A 91 -12.03 7.70 -11.48
C SER A 91 -13.23 6.82 -11.16
N VAL A 92 -14.33 7.06 -11.86
CA VAL A 92 -15.52 6.21 -11.83
C VAL A 92 -15.99 6.02 -13.27
N PRO A 93 -16.11 4.76 -13.75
CA PRO A 93 -16.63 4.53 -15.10
C PRO A 93 -18.09 5.00 -15.16
N ALA A 94 -18.43 5.72 -16.23
CA ALA A 94 -19.80 6.15 -16.46
C ALA A 94 -20.62 4.97 -17.02
N THR A 95 -21.41 4.33 -16.17
CA THR A 95 -22.30 3.24 -16.59
C THR A 95 -23.69 3.81 -16.92
N GLY A 96 -23.99 3.98 -18.21
CA GLY A 96 -25.33 4.32 -18.70
C GLY A 96 -25.71 5.81 -18.63
N LYS A 97 -27.03 6.09 -18.63
CA LYS A 97 -27.61 7.45 -18.78
C LYS A 97 -27.62 8.30 -17.49
N ASN A 98 -27.27 7.72 -16.33
CA ASN A 98 -27.42 8.36 -15.02
C ASN A 98 -26.13 9.06 -14.55
N LEU A 99 -25.71 10.10 -15.27
CA LEU A 99 -24.49 10.84 -14.97
C LEU A 99 -24.45 11.42 -13.55
N SER A 100 -25.61 11.89 -13.05
CA SER A 100 -25.74 12.43 -11.69
C SER A 100 -25.38 11.41 -10.60
N ALA A 101 -25.71 10.14 -10.79
CA ALA A 101 -25.35 9.08 -9.84
C ALA A 101 -23.85 8.80 -9.86
N THR A 102 -23.23 8.82 -11.04
CA THR A 102 -21.78 8.69 -11.23
C THR A 102 -21.02 9.79 -10.50
N PHE A 103 -21.47 11.05 -10.62
CA PHE A 103 -20.84 12.17 -9.90
C PHE A 103 -20.99 12.07 -8.38
N ARG A 104 -22.15 11.64 -7.87
CA ARG A 104 -22.32 11.39 -6.42
C ARG A 104 -21.39 10.28 -5.91
N ARG A 105 -21.21 9.22 -6.70
CA ARG A 105 -20.28 8.14 -6.37
C ARG A 105 -18.84 8.62 -6.37
N LEU A 106 -18.45 9.42 -7.36
CA LEU A 106 -17.14 10.05 -7.42
C LEU A 106 -16.91 10.95 -6.18
N ASP A 107 -17.91 11.74 -5.80
CA ASP A 107 -17.85 12.62 -4.64
C ASP A 107 -17.59 11.84 -3.34
N GLN A 108 -18.32 10.74 -3.13
CA GLN A 108 -18.12 9.84 -1.97
C GLN A 108 -16.71 9.24 -1.95
N ILE A 109 -16.15 8.88 -3.11
CA ILE A 109 -14.79 8.36 -3.22
C ILE A 109 -13.77 9.44 -2.82
N LEU A 110 -13.94 10.67 -3.32
CA LEU A 110 -13.05 11.79 -2.97
C LEU A 110 -13.12 12.14 -1.48
N ILE A 111 -14.30 12.03 -0.85
CA ILE A 111 -14.50 12.23 0.59
C ILE A 111 -13.80 11.13 1.39
N ARG A 112 -13.99 9.86 1.02
CA ARG A 112 -13.35 8.72 1.70
C ARG A 112 -11.82 8.79 1.65
N ASN A 113 -11.29 9.21 0.50
CA ASN A 113 -9.84 9.37 0.29
C ASN A 113 -9.31 10.71 0.82
N ASN A 114 -10.17 11.54 1.42
CA ASN A 114 -9.84 12.84 2.01
C ASN A 114 -9.17 13.87 1.08
N VAL A 115 -9.35 13.73 -0.24
CA VAL A 115 -8.63 14.50 -1.25
C VAL A 115 -8.89 16.00 -1.13
N ARG A 116 -10.16 16.38 -0.95
CA ARG A 116 -10.56 17.80 -0.87
C ARG A 116 -10.03 18.49 0.39
N GLN A 117 -10.06 17.78 1.52
CA GLN A 117 -9.54 18.34 2.77
C GLN A 117 -8.03 18.53 2.66
N GLU A 118 -7.31 17.54 2.11
CA GLU A 118 -5.87 17.63 1.92
C GLU A 118 -5.49 18.77 0.98
N LEU A 119 -6.21 18.92 -0.14
CA LEU A 119 -6.04 20.04 -1.07
C LEU A 119 -6.17 21.38 -0.33
N ARG A 120 -7.26 21.57 0.41
CA ARG A 120 -7.52 22.81 1.16
C ARG A 120 -6.48 23.08 2.26
N MET A 121 -6.01 22.03 2.94
CA MET A 121 -4.96 22.16 3.95
C MET A 121 -3.57 22.40 3.35
N GLY A 122 -3.36 21.97 2.10
CA GLY A 122 -2.11 22.13 1.35
C GLY A 122 -1.99 23.46 0.61
N GLU A 123 -3.09 24.19 0.38
CA GLU A 123 -3.11 25.51 -0.26
C GLU A 123 -2.13 26.51 0.39
N ARG A 124 -1.90 26.40 1.71
CA ARG A 124 -0.96 27.25 2.46
C ARG A 124 -0.09 26.41 3.37
N HIS A 125 1.14 26.87 3.60
CA HIS A 125 2.06 26.21 4.52
C HIS A 125 1.55 26.28 5.98
N GLU A 126 1.24 25.12 6.55
CA GLU A 126 0.99 24.97 7.98
C GLU A 126 2.31 24.68 8.73
N LYS A 127 2.65 25.53 9.70
CA LYS A 127 3.84 25.32 10.56
C LYS A 127 3.77 23.95 11.26
N LYS A 128 4.89 23.22 11.32
CA LYS A 128 4.99 21.86 11.90
C LYS A 128 4.36 21.73 13.29
N GLY A 129 4.59 22.70 14.18
CA GLY A 129 4.02 22.69 15.54
C GLY A 129 2.50 22.82 15.55
N VAL A 130 1.94 23.69 14.71
CA VAL A 130 0.50 23.88 14.55
C VAL A 130 -0.14 22.60 14.00
N LYS A 131 0.46 22.00 12.96
CA LYS A 131 0.04 20.71 12.39
C LYS A 131 -0.05 19.60 13.45
N ARG A 132 0.94 19.50 14.33
CA ARG A 132 0.96 18.49 15.41
C ARG A 132 -0.15 18.70 16.42
N ARG A 133 -0.39 19.95 16.86
CA ARG A 133 -1.49 20.27 17.80
C ARG A 133 -2.85 19.96 17.19
N ARG A 134 -3.06 20.36 15.93
CA ARG A 134 -4.28 20.07 15.17
C ARG A 134 -4.53 18.56 15.09
N LEU A 135 -3.55 17.78 14.63
CA LEU A 135 -3.68 16.32 14.51
C LEU A 135 -3.96 15.63 15.85
N LYS A 136 -3.33 16.11 16.94
CA LYS A 136 -3.60 15.60 18.30
C LYS A 136 -5.05 15.88 18.73
N SER A 137 -5.53 17.11 18.55
CA SER A 137 -6.92 17.48 18.87
C SER A 137 -7.92 16.71 18.01
N GLN A 138 -7.69 16.59 16.70
CA GLN A 138 -8.55 15.83 15.80
C GLN A 138 -8.63 14.36 16.20
N ARG A 139 -7.50 13.73 16.53
CA ARG A 139 -7.48 12.34 17.02
C ARG A 139 -8.30 12.19 18.29
N TRP A 140 -8.16 13.11 19.24
CA TRP A 140 -8.93 13.11 20.47
C TRP A 140 -10.44 13.24 20.21
N HIS A 141 -10.87 14.18 19.37
CA HIS A 141 -12.29 14.35 19.02
C HIS A 141 -12.86 13.09 18.35
N ASN A 142 -12.09 12.46 17.46
CA ASN A 142 -12.51 11.23 16.80
C ASN A 142 -12.65 10.07 17.79
N TRP A 143 -11.69 9.92 18.71
CA TRP A 143 -11.75 8.89 19.76
C TRP A 143 -12.92 9.13 20.71
N PHE A 144 -13.08 10.36 21.21
CA PHE A 144 -14.19 10.74 22.07
C PHE A 144 -15.55 10.47 21.41
N ALA A 145 -15.72 10.89 20.14
CA ALA A 145 -16.94 10.62 19.40
C ALA A 145 -17.21 9.12 19.22
N ASN A 146 -16.16 8.32 18.99
CA ASN A 146 -16.30 6.86 18.88
C ASN A 146 -16.69 6.22 20.21
N GLU A 147 -16.08 6.63 21.31
CA GLU A 147 -16.44 6.16 22.65
C GLU A 147 -17.90 6.50 22.99
N VAL A 148 -18.31 7.76 22.78
CA VAL A 148 -19.69 8.19 23.00
C VAL A 148 -20.66 7.36 22.15
N ARG A 149 -20.37 7.15 20.86
CA ARG A 149 -21.20 6.30 19.98
C ARG A 149 -21.32 4.88 20.52
N GLN A 150 -20.22 4.26 20.97
CA GLN A 150 -20.25 2.90 21.52
C GLN A 150 -21.12 2.82 22.77
N LYS A 151 -21.00 3.79 23.69
CA LYS A 151 -21.83 3.84 24.91
C LYS A 151 -23.30 4.05 24.58
N VAL A 152 -23.63 4.96 23.67
CA VAL A 152 -25.02 5.19 23.22
C VAL A 152 -25.60 3.95 22.53
N GLN A 153 -24.81 3.27 21.69
CA GLN A 153 -25.22 2.01 21.07
C GLN A 153 -25.52 0.93 22.11
N LEU A 154 -24.74 0.85 23.20
CA LEU A 154 -24.99 -0.07 24.30
C LEU A 154 -26.31 0.26 25.02
N VAL A 155 -26.53 1.52 25.38
CA VAL A 155 -27.79 1.96 26.01
C VAL A 155 -28.99 1.64 25.13
N ASN A 156 -28.89 1.91 23.82
CA ASN A 156 -29.96 1.57 22.87
C ASN A 156 -30.21 0.06 22.78
N LYS A 157 -29.16 -0.77 22.87
CA LYS A 157 -29.31 -2.23 22.93
C LYS A 157 -30.01 -2.69 24.21
N ILE A 158 -29.67 -2.11 25.36
CA ILE A 158 -30.32 -2.41 26.66
C ILE A 158 -31.80 -2.03 26.60
N ARG A 159 -32.10 -0.80 26.15
CA ARG A 159 -33.49 -0.32 25.97
C ARG A 159 -34.29 -1.21 25.02
N LYS A 160 -33.69 -1.66 23.90
CA LYS A 160 -34.35 -2.57 22.95
C LYS A 160 -34.69 -3.93 23.57
N ARG A 161 -33.96 -4.37 24.59
CA ARG A 161 -34.22 -5.62 25.31
C ARG A 161 -35.35 -5.50 26.35
N GLY A 162 -35.83 -4.29 26.64
CA GLY A 162 -36.97 -4.07 27.54
C GLY A 162 -36.60 -3.78 29.00
N ALA A 163 -35.40 -3.27 29.26
CA ALA A 163 -35.06 -2.60 30.51
C ALA A 163 -35.40 -1.10 30.44
#